data_AF-A0A963BLX0-F1
#
_entry.id   AF-A0A963BLX0-F1
#
_cell.length_a   1.000
_cell.length_b   1.000
_cell.length_c   1.000
_cell.angle_alpha   90.00
_cell.angle_beta   90.00
_cell.angle_gamma   90.00
#
_symmetry.space_group_name_H-M   'P 1'
#
loop_
_entity.id
_entity.type
_entity.pdbx_description
1 polymer ?
#
loop_
_entity_poly.entity_id
_entity_poly.type
_entity_poly.pdbx_seq_one_letter_code
_entity_poly.pdbx_strand_id
1 'polypeptide(L)'
;MLEKVQVGVSSCLLGEEVRFDGGHKRDAYLTGTLASYFDFVPFCPEAAVGLGIPRQPIRLVRRGASVRAVGVKTPELDPTDQLA
;
A
#
# COMPACT_ATOMS: atom_id res chain seq x y z
N MET A 1 -22.05 23.44 3.33
CA MET A 1 -20.80 23.03 2.67
C MET A 1 -21.10 21.76 1.89
N LEU A 2 -20.63 21.64 0.65
CA LEU A 2 -20.64 20.36 -0.04
C LEU A 2 -19.53 19.50 0.57
N GLU A 3 -19.87 18.32 1.09
CA GLU A 3 -18.88 17.32 1.49
C GLU A 3 -18.08 16.88 0.28
N LYS A 4 -16.76 16.79 0.43
CA LYS A 4 -15.89 16.24 -0.61
C LYS A 4 -16.06 14.72 -0.65
N VAL A 5 -15.91 14.14 -1.83
CA VAL A 5 -15.96 12.69 -2.00
C VAL A 5 -14.74 12.06 -1.31
N GLN A 6 -14.99 11.01 -0.53
CA GLN A 6 -13.93 10.24 0.10
C GLN A 6 -13.28 9.29 -0.90
N VAL A 7 -11.94 9.28 -0.95
CA VAL A 7 -11.17 8.44 -1.88
C VAL A 7 -10.08 7.69 -1.12
N GLY A 8 -10.10 6.36 -1.19
CA GLY A 8 -9.03 5.53 -0.66
C GLY A 8 -7.74 5.73 -1.46
N VAL A 9 -6.62 5.92 -0.77
CA VAL A 9 -5.31 6.13 -1.42
C VAL A 9 -4.21 5.38 -0.66
N SER A 10 -3.22 4.87 -1.41
CA SER A 10 -2.03 4.27 -0.79
C SER A 10 -1.34 5.31 0.10
N SER A 11 -1.23 5.04 1.41
CA SER A 11 -0.80 6.07 2.36
C SER A 11 0.64 6.54 2.14
N CYS A 12 1.49 5.70 1.53
CA CYS A 12 2.83 6.10 1.09
C CYS A 12 2.82 7.24 0.06
N LEU A 13 1.75 7.39 -0.75
CA LEU A 13 1.60 8.49 -1.70
C LEU A 13 1.23 9.82 -1.02
N LEU A 14 0.72 9.76 0.21
CA LEU A 14 0.47 10.94 1.03
C LEU A 14 1.68 11.35 1.87
N GLY A 15 2.74 10.54 1.88
CA GLY A 15 3.99 10.82 2.59
C GLY A 15 4.22 9.99 3.84
N GLU A 16 3.33 9.03 4.16
CA GLU A 16 3.60 8.11 5.27
C GLU A 16 4.74 7.15 4.92
N GLU A 17 5.64 6.93 5.89
CA GLU A 17 6.85 6.11 5.75
C GLU A 17 6.56 4.60 5.85
N VAL A 18 5.57 4.12 5.09
CA VAL A 18 5.06 2.74 5.17
C VAL A 18 5.60 1.80 4.08
N ARG A 19 6.51 2.28 3.23
CA ARG A 19 7.08 1.46 2.16
C ARG A 19 7.97 0.35 2.73
N PHE A 20 8.21 -0.67 1.91
CA PHE A 20 9.08 -1.79 2.28
C PHE A 20 10.50 -1.36 2.67
N ASP A 21 10.98 -0.24 2.12
CA ASP A 21 12.30 0.35 2.41
C ASP A 21 12.28 1.34 3.59
N GLY A 22 11.14 1.49 4.28
CA GLY A 22 10.96 2.43 5.38
C GLY A 22 10.81 3.89 4.94
N GLY A 23 10.74 4.17 3.64
CA GLY A 23 10.48 5.50 3.11
C GLY A 23 9.01 5.74 2.75
N HIS A 24 8.78 6.82 2.02
CA HIS A 24 7.49 7.16 1.42
C HIS A 24 7.60 7.33 -0.10
N LYS A 25 6.49 7.63 -0.76
CA LYS A 25 6.45 8.03 -2.18
C LYS A 25 5.47 9.18 -2.38
N ARG A 26 5.58 10.21 -1.53
CA ARG A 26 4.74 11.40 -1.55
C ARG A 26 4.57 11.93 -2.98
N ASP A 27 3.33 12.03 -3.42
CA ASP A 27 2.95 12.56 -4.72
C ASP A 27 2.43 13.98 -4.56
N ALA A 28 3.11 14.94 -5.21
CA ALA A 28 2.78 16.36 -5.10
C ALA A 28 1.44 16.71 -5.78
N TYR A 29 1.02 15.96 -6.80
CA TYR A 29 -0.26 16.20 -7.47
C TYR A 29 -1.44 15.72 -6.62
N LEU A 30 -1.30 14.58 -5.95
CA LEU A 30 -2.27 14.12 -4.96
C LEU A 30 -2.37 15.10 -3.77
N THR A 31 -1.23 15.37 -3.12
CA THR A 31 -1.20 16.19 -1.89
C THR A 31 -1.44 17.69 -2.11
N GLY A 32 -1.29 18.18 -3.35
CA GLY A 32 -1.55 19.57 -3.72
C GLY A 32 -2.89 19.73 -4.45
N THR A 33 -2.91 19.39 -5.74
CA THR A 33 -4.04 19.67 -6.63
C THR A 33 -5.29 18.90 -6.23
N LEU A 34 -5.20 17.58 -6.10
CA LEU A 34 -6.39 16.74 -5.91
C LEU A 34 -6.96 16.82 -4.48
N ALA A 35 -6.13 17.15 -3.48
CA ALA A 35 -6.59 17.39 -2.10
C ALA A 35 -7.58 18.55 -1.98
N SER A 36 -7.61 19.47 -2.95
CA SER A 36 -8.62 20.54 -2.99
C SER A 36 -10.02 20.02 -3.33
N TYR A 37 -10.13 18.85 -3.98
CA TYR A 37 -11.40 18.28 -4.48
C TYR A 37 -11.88 17.06 -3.69
N PHE A 38 -10.96 16.28 -3.12
CA PHE A 38 -11.25 15.01 -2.45
C PHE A 38 -10.75 14.98 -1.01
N ASP A 39 -11.42 14.18 -0.19
CA ASP A 39 -10.91 13.80 1.14
C ASP A 39 -10.27 12.42 1.03
N PHE A 40 -8.95 12.35 1.22
CA PHE A 40 -8.21 11.11 1.08
C PHE A 40 -8.26 10.27 2.35
N VAL A 41 -8.55 8.98 2.18
CA VAL A 41 -8.49 7.97 3.24
C VAL A 41 -7.22 7.13 3.03
N PRO A 42 -6.15 7.36 3.81
CA PRO A 42 -4.90 6.61 3.68
C PRO A 42 -5.07 5.14 4.05
N PHE A 43 -4.50 4.24 3.24
CA PHE A 43 -4.43 2.82 3.58
C PHE A 43 -3.15 2.17 3.03
N CYS A 44 -2.52 1.32 3.83
CA CYS A 44 -1.43 0.45 3.39
C CYS A 44 -1.78 -1.00 3.78
N PRO A 45 -2.17 -1.86 2.82
CA PRO A 45 -2.56 -3.23 3.12
C PRO A 45 -1.44 -4.01 3.82
N GLU A 46 -0.20 -3.86 3.34
CA GLU A 46 0.95 -4.59 3.86
C GLU A 46 1.29 -4.24 5.32
N ALA A 47 1.18 -2.96 5.69
CA ALA A 47 1.38 -2.54 7.08
C ALA A 47 0.19 -2.96 7.96
N ALA A 48 -1.04 -2.85 7.45
CA ALA A 48 -2.27 -3.20 8.17
C ALA A 48 -2.31 -4.68 8.56
N VAL A 49 -1.75 -5.55 7.72
CA VAL A 49 -1.73 -7.01 7.97
C VAL A 49 -0.45 -7.47 8.68
N GLY A 50 0.39 -6.52 9.12
CA GLY A 50 1.49 -6.78 10.06
C GLY A 50 2.84 -7.15 9.44
N LEU A 51 3.10 -6.90 8.15
CA LEU A 51 4.41 -7.22 7.55
C LEU A 51 5.56 -6.35 8.08
N GLY A 52 5.25 -5.26 8.80
CA GLY A 52 6.24 -4.35 9.37
C GLY A 52 6.82 -3.34 8.38
N ILE A 53 7.62 -2.43 8.94
CA ILE A 53 8.32 -1.35 8.24
C ILE A 53 9.71 -1.21 8.91
N PRO A 54 10.82 -1.38 8.18
CA PRO A 54 10.92 -1.90 6.80
C PRO A 54 10.56 -3.39 6.73
N ARG A 55 10.36 -3.91 5.51
CA ARG A 55 10.05 -5.33 5.24
C ARG A 55 10.68 -5.81 3.94
N GLN A 56 10.76 -7.12 3.77
CA GLN A 56 11.24 -7.68 2.50
C GLN A 56 10.24 -7.40 1.36
N PRO A 57 10.72 -7.08 0.13
CA PRO A 57 9.83 -6.95 -1.02
C PRO A 57 9.08 -8.25 -1.30
N ILE A 58 7.80 -8.12 -1.66
CA ILE A 58 6.95 -9.22 -2.12
C ILE A 58 6.62 -9.03 -3.61
N ARG A 59 6.22 -10.11 -4.27
CA ARG A 59 5.77 -10.15 -5.66
C ARG A 59 4.55 -11.04 -5.80
N LEU A 60 3.71 -10.72 -6.79
CA LEU A 60 2.60 -11.59 -7.16
C LEU A 60 3.08 -12.70 -8.10
N VAL A 61 2.74 -13.95 -7.79
CA VAL A 61 3.04 -15.12 -8.60
C VAL A 61 1.76 -15.89 -8.85
N ARG A 62 1.50 -16.23 -10.12
CA ARG A 62 0.37 -17.09 -10.48
C ARG A 62 0.75 -18.56 -10.29
N ARG A 63 -0.05 -19.30 -9.50
CA ARG A 63 0.06 -20.76 -9.33
C ARG A 63 -1.27 -21.40 -9.72
N GLY A 64 -1.33 -21.94 -10.94
CA GLY A 64 -2.58 -22.44 -11.53
C GLY A 64 -3.64 -21.33 -11.62
N ALA A 65 -4.79 -21.56 -10.99
CA ALA A 65 -5.90 -20.60 -10.92
C ALA A 65 -5.73 -19.52 -9.82
N SER A 66 -4.77 -19.70 -8.90
CA SER A 66 -4.54 -18.79 -7.77
C SER A 66 -3.44 -17.75 -8.06
N VAL A 67 -3.55 -16.58 -7.42
CA VAL A 67 -2.47 -15.59 -7.31
C VAL A 67 -1.98 -15.59 -5.86
N ARG A 68 -0.66 -15.69 -5.67
CA ARG A 68 0.00 -15.65 -4.35
C ARG A 68 0.88 -14.42 -4.26
N ALA A 69 0.90 -13.75 -3.12
CA ALA A 69 1.90 -12.77 -2.74
C ALA A 69 3.05 -13.47 -2.01
N VAL A 70 4.25 -13.50 -2.58
CA VAL A 70 5.42 -14.20 -2.01
C VAL A 70 6.63 -13.29 -1.94
N GLY A 71 7.53 -13.55 -0.99
CA GLY A 71 8.80 -12.84 -0.86
C GLY A 71 9.66 -12.96 -2.12
N VAL A 72 10.31 -11.86 -2.50
CA VAL A 72 11.23 -11.84 -3.65
C VAL A 72 12.51 -12.62 -3.37
N LYS A 73 13.06 -12.47 -2.17
CA LYS A 73 14.29 -13.17 -1.73
C LYS A 73 14.00 -14.47 -0.98
N THR A 74 12.89 -14.51 -0.25
CA THR A 74 12.50 -15.62 0.63
C THR A 74 11.11 -16.12 0.19
N PRO A 75 11.02 -17.08 -0.75
CA PRO A 75 9.73 -17.53 -1.28
C PRO A 75 8.81 -18.18 -0.23
N GLU A 76 9.35 -18.56 0.92
CA GLU A 76 8.62 -19.12 2.08
C GLU A 76 7.83 -18.03 2.82
N LEU A 77 8.22 -16.76 2.67
CA LEU A 77 7.40 -15.63 3.11
C LEU A 77 6.21 -15.50 2.17
N ASP A 78 5.05 -15.98 2.61
CA ASP A 78 3.82 -15.97 1.81
C ASP A 78 2.66 -15.32 2.59
N PRO A 79 2.55 -13.99 2.55
CA PRO A 79 1.49 -13.24 3.23
C PRO A 79 0.15 -13.24 2.49
N THR A 80 -0.07 -14.14 1.52
CA THR A 80 -1.27 -14.08 0.67
C THR A 80 -2.56 -14.08 1.46
N ASP A 81 -2.67 -14.94 2.48
CA ASP A 81 -3.92 -15.13 3.22
C ASP A 81 -4.20 -13.95 4.15
N GLN A 82 -3.14 -13.27 4.62
CA GLN A 82 -3.25 -12.03 5.39
C GLN A 82 -3.69 -10.85 4.51
N LEU A 83 -3.36 -10.87 3.21
CA LEU A 83 -3.68 -9.80 2.24
C LEU A 83 -5.02 -9.98 1.51
N ALA A 84 -5.73 -11.09 1.76
CA ALA A 84 -6.96 -11.47 1.06
C ALA A 84 -8.21 -10.74 1.57
#